data_AF-A0A0P6XQ32-F1
#
_entry.id   AF-A0A0P6XQ32-F1
#
_cell.length_a   1.000
_cell.length_b   1.000
_cell.length_c   1.000
_cell.angle_alpha   90.00
_cell.angle_beta   90.00
_cell.angle_gamma   90.00
#
_symmetry.space_group_name_H-M   'P 1'
#
loop_
_entity.id
_entity.type
_entity.pdbx_description
1 polymer ?
#
loop_
_entity_poly.entity_id
_entity_poly.type
_entity_poly.pdbx_seq_one_letter_code
_entity_poly.pdbx_strand_id
1 'polypeptide(L)'
;MVGNGLEKNEVIDAELIEKNQRLSHSILWRLHSAFYQQSGVTAWNRGHVPHYITNNPTIAAAYAHLVLDYLQNLTIHSPQQPVFILELGGGSGRFAFYFLNYFLPETRHLFPQGTRFVYLLTDLAESNLNFWKTHPALQPFLRSGELELACFNPLTDHQISLTSSGTTLTRQDIANPLIVLGNYFFDSLPNDVFSIHGGILCEELVSLKTRKPLLDPVGPSILPSLEISFRPRFISAPYYHNQKYNRLLRQYLAAFSDSYVLMPIGALECLRNLLWLSRGKMYFLSADKGDFQLNALQGLNQPEISLHGSAISMKVNYHALAAFTRQSGGQAFQSKHRDEGLVFSTFLFGASANLLQSARRAFNMTFETASPDDFFVWKKALQPYYSQLPLEQLLAILRLSGYDPQIFGETFHLLLEYAQTADPRQKDWIAEAARRVFLLYYPIGEALNLYLPLARLFLSLSRQPEAQACQRASREFFGPSTEMDTLLAQTTA
;
A
#
# COMPACT_ATOMS: atom_id res chain seq x y z
N MET A 1 49.05 -23.04 -35.35
CA MET A 1 48.37 -23.83 -34.30
C MET A 1 47.32 -22.94 -33.66
N VAL A 2 46.09 -23.04 -34.12
CA VAL A 2 44.94 -22.31 -33.56
C VAL A 2 44.38 -23.20 -32.46
N GLY A 3 44.55 -22.79 -31.21
CA GLY A 3 43.95 -23.46 -30.06
C GLY A 3 42.48 -23.11 -29.98
N ASN A 4 41.62 -24.09 -30.28
CA ASN A 4 40.18 -24.00 -30.01
C ASN A 4 39.95 -24.01 -28.50
N GLY A 5 39.75 -22.82 -27.92
CA GLY A 5 39.14 -22.68 -26.60
C GLY A 5 37.65 -22.94 -26.70
N LEU A 6 37.24 -24.21 -26.56
CA LEU A 6 35.86 -24.55 -26.24
C LEU A 6 35.58 -24.07 -24.81
N GLU A 7 34.88 -22.95 -24.67
CA GLU A 7 34.19 -22.61 -23.42
C GLU A 7 33.22 -23.76 -23.12
N LYS A 8 33.59 -24.62 -22.17
CA LYS A 8 32.65 -25.54 -21.54
C LYS A 8 31.65 -24.68 -20.79
N ASN A 9 30.47 -24.48 -21.37
CA ASN A 9 29.29 -24.16 -20.60
C ASN A 9 29.02 -25.33 -19.66
N GLU A 10 29.56 -25.28 -18.43
CA GLU A 10 29.14 -26.18 -17.36
C GLU A 10 27.65 -25.96 -17.14
N VAL A 11 26.84 -26.92 -17.59
CA VAL A 11 25.44 -27.01 -17.23
C VAL A 11 25.41 -27.39 -15.75
N ILE A 12 25.33 -26.38 -14.87
CA ILE A 12 25.11 -26.61 -13.45
C ILE A 12 23.71 -27.20 -13.30
N ASP A 13 23.62 -28.44 -12.83
CA ASP A 13 22.35 -29.08 -12.50
C ASP A 13 21.63 -28.27 -11.42
N ALA A 14 20.33 -28.06 -11.61
CA ALA A 14 19.54 -27.26 -10.68
C ALA A 14 19.46 -27.96 -9.31
N GLU A 15 19.99 -27.32 -8.28
CA GLU A 15 19.99 -27.78 -6.90
C GLU A 15 18.60 -27.57 -6.28
N LEU A 16 18.12 -28.57 -5.54
CA LEU A 16 16.81 -28.57 -4.91
C LEU A 16 16.87 -27.84 -3.56
N ILE A 17 16.10 -26.75 -3.43
CA ILE A 17 15.96 -26.00 -2.17
C ILE A 17 14.81 -26.56 -1.35
N GLU A 18 13.68 -26.83 -2.01
CA GLU A 18 12.45 -27.24 -1.36
C GLU A 18 11.66 -28.15 -2.29
N LYS A 19 11.03 -29.20 -1.75
CA LYS A 19 10.28 -30.19 -2.54
C LYS A 19 8.88 -30.39 -2.00
N ASN A 20 7.91 -30.28 -2.89
CA ASN A 20 6.49 -30.59 -2.69
C ASN A 20 5.93 -30.03 -1.38
N GLN A 21 6.21 -28.76 -1.09
CA GLN A 21 5.62 -28.08 0.05
C GLN A 21 4.26 -27.48 -0.31
N ARG A 22 3.40 -27.39 0.68
CA ARG A 22 2.22 -26.53 0.59
C ARG A 22 2.70 -25.09 0.41
N LEU A 23 2.13 -24.34 -0.54
CA LEU A 23 2.65 -23.01 -0.87
C LEU A 23 2.70 -22.09 0.36
N SER A 24 1.71 -22.12 1.25
CA SER A 24 1.73 -21.27 2.46
C SER A 24 2.84 -21.62 3.46
N HIS A 25 3.47 -22.81 3.33
CA HIS A 25 4.58 -23.25 4.17
C HIS A 25 5.94 -23.13 3.47
N SER A 26 5.94 -22.69 2.21
CA SER A 26 7.16 -22.56 1.43
C SER A 26 8.12 -21.54 2.03
N ILE A 27 9.43 -21.83 1.94
CA ILE A 27 10.50 -20.90 2.27
C ILE A 27 10.40 -19.56 1.50
N LEU A 28 9.69 -19.52 0.37
CA LEU A 28 9.40 -18.29 -0.40
C LEU A 28 8.94 -17.14 0.50
N TRP A 29 8.00 -17.39 1.42
CA TRP A 29 7.45 -16.36 2.30
C TRP A 29 8.48 -15.88 3.33
N ARG A 30 9.34 -16.80 3.82
CA ARG A 30 10.45 -16.43 4.72
C ARG A 30 11.50 -15.59 4.00
N LEU A 31 11.85 -15.93 2.76
CA LEU A 31 12.78 -15.14 1.94
C LEU A 31 12.20 -13.76 1.64
N HIS A 32 10.92 -13.69 1.28
CA HIS A 32 10.19 -12.44 1.09
C HIS A 32 10.23 -11.57 2.35
N SER A 33 9.84 -12.10 3.51
CA SER A 33 9.86 -11.34 4.77
C SER A 33 11.27 -10.87 5.14
N ALA A 34 12.29 -11.73 4.95
CA ALA A 34 13.68 -11.38 5.22
C ALA A 34 14.16 -10.23 4.31
N PHE A 35 13.74 -10.18 3.04
CA PHE A 35 14.07 -9.08 2.14
C PHE A 35 13.57 -7.73 2.67
N TYR A 36 12.31 -7.64 3.08
CA TYR A 36 11.75 -6.39 3.59
C TYR A 36 12.37 -5.97 4.93
N GLN A 37 12.64 -6.93 5.83
CA GLN A 37 13.35 -6.66 7.08
C GLN A 37 14.76 -6.09 6.84
N GLN A 38 15.49 -6.65 5.87
CA GLN A 38 16.84 -6.19 5.52
C GLN A 38 16.85 -4.86 4.77
N SER A 39 15.91 -4.65 3.85
CA SER A 39 15.89 -3.47 2.98
C SER A 39 15.28 -2.24 3.67
N GLY A 40 14.23 -2.44 4.48
CA GLY A 40 13.44 -1.34 5.04
C GLY A 40 13.01 -0.33 3.97
N VAL A 41 13.12 0.96 4.30
CA VAL A 41 12.73 2.07 3.42
C VAL A 41 13.44 2.03 2.05
N THR A 42 14.62 1.38 1.97
CA THR A 42 15.40 1.30 0.73
C THR A 42 14.79 0.38 -0.33
N ALA A 43 13.82 -0.46 0.04
CA ALA A 43 13.03 -1.22 -0.92
C ALA A 43 12.28 -0.30 -1.91
N TRP A 44 11.88 0.89 -1.46
CA TRP A 44 11.10 1.85 -2.24
C TRP A 44 11.95 2.95 -2.86
N ASN A 45 12.90 3.53 -2.11
CA ASN A 45 13.64 4.70 -2.59
C ASN A 45 14.57 4.42 -3.80
N ARG A 46 14.98 3.15 -4.00
CA ARG A 46 15.75 2.70 -5.17
C ARG A 46 14.86 2.20 -6.32
N GLY A 47 13.54 2.28 -6.19
CA GLY A 47 12.59 1.84 -7.21
C GLY A 47 12.51 0.32 -7.39
N HIS A 48 13.07 -0.49 -6.46
CA HIS A 48 13.01 -1.94 -6.55
C HIS A 48 11.58 -2.48 -6.42
N VAL A 49 10.76 -1.85 -5.57
CA VAL A 49 9.36 -2.21 -5.36
C VAL A 49 8.47 -1.04 -5.81
N PRO A 50 7.64 -1.21 -6.85
CA PRO A 50 6.69 -0.17 -7.26
C PRO A 50 5.69 0.15 -6.14
N HIS A 51 5.53 1.43 -5.81
CA HIS A 51 4.68 1.84 -4.68
C HIS A 51 3.73 3.01 -4.97
N TYR A 52 3.92 3.75 -6.06
CA TYR A 52 3.20 4.99 -6.31
C TYR A 52 1.67 4.85 -6.34
N ILE A 53 1.15 3.80 -6.97
CA ILE A 53 -0.31 3.63 -7.18
C ILE A 53 -1.09 3.53 -5.86
N THR A 54 -0.44 3.07 -4.78
CA THR A 54 -1.00 2.99 -3.42
C THR A 54 -0.45 4.05 -2.45
N ASN A 55 0.47 4.92 -2.89
CA ASN A 55 1.16 5.92 -2.06
C ASN A 55 1.14 7.32 -2.69
N ASN A 56 -0.02 7.75 -3.18
CA ASN A 56 -0.24 9.09 -3.75
C ASN A 56 -1.34 9.85 -2.99
N PRO A 57 -1.44 11.18 -3.14
CA PRO A 57 -2.45 11.96 -2.42
C PRO A 57 -3.89 11.59 -2.79
N THR A 58 -4.17 11.19 -4.04
CA THR A 58 -5.52 10.85 -4.50
C THR A 58 -6.10 9.66 -3.73
N ILE A 59 -5.34 8.56 -3.59
CA ILE A 59 -5.81 7.39 -2.83
C ILE A 59 -5.92 7.69 -1.32
N ALA A 60 -4.97 8.45 -0.77
CA ALA A 60 -4.99 8.83 0.63
C ALA A 60 -6.19 9.73 0.98
N ALA A 61 -6.51 10.70 0.14
CA ALA A 61 -7.69 11.56 0.28
C ALA A 61 -8.98 10.72 0.17
N ALA A 62 -9.06 9.81 -0.80
CA ALA A 62 -10.19 8.89 -0.94
C ALA A 62 -10.43 8.07 0.35
N TYR A 63 -9.36 7.53 0.94
CA TYR A 63 -9.45 6.77 2.20
C TYR A 63 -9.84 7.67 3.37
N ALA A 64 -9.26 8.87 3.48
CA ALA A 64 -9.62 9.83 4.52
C ALA A 64 -11.12 10.17 4.46
N HIS A 65 -11.67 10.43 3.26
CA HIS A 65 -13.11 10.69 3.09
C HIS A 65 -13.99 9.51 3.51
N LEU A 66 -13.63 8.28 3.13
CA LEU A 66 -14.38 7.08 3.54
C LEU A 66 -14.37 6.87 5.04
N VAL A 67 -13.22 7.11 5.67
CA VAL A 67 -13.07 7.00 7.12
C VAL A 67 -13.87 8.11 7.83
N LEU A 68 -13.82 9.35 7.34
CA LEU A 68 -14.60 10.45 7.90
C LEU A 68 -16.11 10.20 7.80
N ASP A 69 -16.62 9.77 6.64
CA ASP A 69 -18.05 9.42 6.47
C ASP A 69 -18.47 8.29 7.42
N TYR A 70 -17.65 7.23 7.49
CA TYR A 70 -17.89 6.11 8.42
C TYR A 70 -17.98 6.61 9.86
N LEU A 71 -17.04 7.46 10.29
CA LEU A 71 -16.97 7.99 11.65
C LEU A 71 -18.13 8.94 11.98
N GLN A 72 -18.57 9.79 11.04
CA GLN A 72 -19.73 10.66 11.23
C GLN A 72 -21.02 9.88 11.47
N ASN A 73 -21.13 8.69 10.85
CA ASN A 73 -22.28 7.80 10.98
C ASN A 73 -22.09 6.77 12.12
N LEU A 74 -20.94 6.75 12.78
CA LEU A 74 -20.61 5.79 13.83
C LEU A 74 -21.10 6.27 15.19
N THR A 75 -21.78 5.39 15.93
CA THR A 75 -22.01 5.58 17.36
C THR A 75 -20.78 5.18 18.17
N ILE A 76 -20.09 6.16 18.76
CA ILE A 76 -18.95 5.93 19.64
C ILE A 76 -19.48 5.53 21.03
N HIS A 77 -19.35 4.24 21.37
CA HIS A 77 -19.84 3.71 22.65
C HIS A 77 -18.88 3.94 23.81
N SER A 78 -17.60 4.15 23.52
CA SER A 78 -16.56 4.35 24.54
C SER A 78 -15.78 5.64 24.21
N PRO A 79 -16.38 6.82 24.45
CA PRO A 79 -15.77 8.09 24.06
C PRO A 79 -14.48 8.42 24.83
N GLN A 80 -14.22 7.74 25.95
CA GLN A 80 -12.97 7.85 26.71
C GLN A 80 -11.80 7.10 26.05
N GLN A 81 -12.09 6.13 25.18
CA GLN A 81 -11.08 5.41 24.40
C GLN A 81 -11.00 6.01 22.99
N PRO A 82 -9.80 6.05 22.38
CA PRO A 82 -9.67 6.53 21.01
C PRO A 82 -10.37 5.58 20.03
N VAL A 83 -10.66 6.09 18.84
CA VAL A 83 -10.89 5.24 17.66
C VAL A 83 -9.55 5.02 16.98
N PHE A 84 -9.16 3.76 16.82
CA PHE A 84 -7.90 3.39 16.19
C PHE A 84 -8.06 3.19 14.69
N ILE A 85 -7.11 3.75 13.93
CA ILE A 85 -6.95 3.53 12.49
C ILE A 85 -5.63 2.80 12.29
N LEU A 86 -5.68 1.51 12.01
CA LEU A 86 -4.52 0.63 11.89
C LEU A 86 -4.11 0.47 10.43
N GLU A 87 -2.94 0.97 10.06
CA GLU A 87 -2.33 0.69 8.75
C GLU A 87 -1.39 -0.51 8.85
N LEU A 88 -1.64 -1.52 8.03
CA LEU A 88 -0.83 -2.74 7.92
C LEU A 88 0.20 -2.59 6.80
N GLY A 89 1.48 -2.85 7.09
CA GLY A 89 2.54 -2.80 6.09
C GLY A 89 2.76 -1.38 5.56
N GLY A 90 2.92 -0.40 6.45
CA GLY A 90 3.00 1.01 6.11
C GLY A 90 4.18 1.41 5.21
N GLY A 91 5.15 0.51 5.03
CA GLY A 91 6.25 0.65 4.08
C GLY A 91 7.07 1.92 4.28
N SER A 92 6.96 2.87 3.33
CA SER A 92 7.68 4.14 3.44
C SER A 92 7.04 5.13 4.43
N GLY A 93 5.78 4.93 4.83
CA GLY A 93 5.00 5.88 5.64
C GLY A 93 4.43 7.06 4.83
N ARG A 94 4.65 7.10 3.51
CA ARG A 94 4.16 8.17 2.63
C ARG A 94 2.64 8.21 2.55
N PHE A 95 1.98 7.04 2.45
CA PHE A 95 0.52 6.98 2.50
C PHE A 95 -0.03 7.54 3.82
N ALA A 96 0.50 7.09 4.97
CA ALA A 96 0.12 7.59 6.29
C ALA A 96 0.23 9.12 6.40
N PHE A 97 1.34 9.68 5.91
CA PHE A 97 1.54 11.13 5.89
C PHE A 97 0.45 11.86 5.10
N TYR A 98 0.13 11.38 3.89
CA TYR A 98 -0.96 11.97 3.11
C TYR A 98 -2.30 11.82 3.82
N PHE A 99 -2.62 10.60 4.30
CA PHE A 99 -3.88 10.33 4.98
C PHE A 99 -4.07 11.28 6.16
N LEU A 100 -3.07 11.43 7.03
CA LEU A 100 -3.13 12.30 8.20
C LEU A 100 -3.34 13.77 7.83
N ASN A 101 -2.70 14.25 6.76
CA ASN A 101 -2.87 15.62 6.28
C ASN A 101 -4.26 15.89 5.69
N TYR A 102 -4.95 14.87 5.15
CA TYR A 102 -6.34 15.00 4.70
C TYR A 102 -7.35 14.76 5.83
N PHE A 103 -7.03 13.87 6.77
CA PHE A 103 -7.95 13.40 7.80
C PHE A 103 -8.03 14.36 8.99
N LEU A 104 -6.89 14.74 9.57
CA LEU A 104 -6.85 15.49 10.84
C LEU A 104 -7.44 16.89 10.78
N PRO A 105 -7.29 17.68 9.70
CA PRO A 105 -7.97 18.98 9.62
C PRO A 105 -9.49 18.82 9.72
N GLU A 106 -10.05 17.83 9.02
CA GLU A 106 -11.49 17.56 9.01
C GLU A 106 -12.00 17.07 10.36
N THR A 107 -11.23 16.26 11.10
CA THR A 107 -11.69 15.76 12.40
C THR A 107 -11.97 16.87 13.41
N ARG A 108 -11.19 17.95 13.36
CA ARG A 108 -11.34 19.12 14.23
C ARG A 108 -12.63 19.90 13.96
N HIS A 109 -13.15 19.80 12.74
CA HIS A 109 -14.38 20.47 12.32
C HIS A 109 -15.62 19.59 12.51
N LEU A 110 -15.48 18.29 12.29
CA LEU A 110 -16.60 17.36 12.17
C LEU A 110 -16.96 16.66 13.48
N PHE A 111 -16.04 16.56 14.44
CA PHE A 111 -16.26 15.82 15.69
C PHE A 111 -16.17 16.71 16.92
N PRO A 112 -16.90 16.38 18.01
CA PRO A 112 -16.82 17.12 19.26
C PRO A 112 -15.40 17.18 19.81
N GLN A 113 -15.08 18.30 20.47
CA GLN A 113 -13.82 18.45 21.21
C GLN A 113 -13.65 17.29 22.20
N GLY A 114 -12.44 16.72 22.22
CA GLY A 114 -12.12 15.56 23.06
C GLY A 114 -12.33 14.21 22.40
N THR A 115 -12.92 14.13 21.20
CA THR A 115 -12.91 12.89 20.40
C THR A 115 -11.48 12.58 19.97
N ARG A 116 -10.96 11.41 20.35
CA ARG A 116 -9.58 11.01 20.07
C ARG A 116 -9.52 10.01 18.92
N PHE A 117 -8.69 10.31 17.92
CA PHE A 117 -8.34 9.41 16.84
C PHE A 117 -6.85 9.13 16.92
N VAL A 118 -6.45 7.86 16.83
CA VAL A 118 -5.05 7.47 16.86
C VAL A 118 -4.76 6.60 15.65
N TYR A 119 -3.86 7.07 14.81
CA TYR A 119 -3.35 6.32 13.67
C TYR A 119 -2.22 5.41 14.13
N LEU A 120 -2.36 4.11 13.92
CA LEU A 120 -1.35 3.10 14.22
C LEU A 120 -0.65 2.73 12.91
N LEU A 121 0.56 3.26 12.70
CA LEU A 121 1.38 2.92 11.55
C LEU A 121 2.25 1.70 11.88
N THR A 122 2.03 0.58 11.17
CA THR A 122 2.67 -0.70 11.51
C THR A 122 3.42 -1.34 10.38
N ASP A 123 4.53 -2.01 10.72
CA ASP A 123 5.34 -2.83 9.83
C ASP A 123 6.00 -3.97 10.62
N LEU A 124 6.61 -4.91 9.92
CA LEU A 124 7.48 -5.94 10.52
C LEU A 124 8.96 -5.50 10.49
N ALA A 125 9.34 -4.63 9.58
CA ALA A 125 10.71 -4.16 9.44
C ALA A 125 11.01 -3.05 10.46
N GLU A 126 11.84 -3.36 11.47
CA GLU A 126 12.27 -2.39 12.49
C GLU A 126 12.98 -1.16 11.87
N SER A 127 13.64 -1.35 10.73
CA SER A 127 14.24 -0.27 9.95
C SER A 127 13.21 0.76 9.44
N ASN A 128 11.98 0.34 9.11
CA ASN A 128 10.89 1.25 8.75
C ASN A 128 10.43 2.05 9.97
N LEU A 129 10.26 1.39 11.12
CA LEU A 129 9.89 2.05 12.37
C LEU A 129 10.93 3.11 12.78
N ASN A 130 12.22 2.78 12.69
CA ASN A 130 13.32 3.70 12.98
C ASN A 130 13.35 4.89 12.01
N PHE A 131 13.07 4.65 10.73
CA PHE A 131 12.91 5.71 9.74
C PHE A 131 11.76 6.64 10.11
N TRP A 132 10.55 6.12 10.37
CA TRP A 132 9.39 6.93 10.73
C TRP A 132 9.57 7.71 12.03
N LYS A 133 10.16 7.07 13.04
CA LYS A 133 10.41 7.66 14.35
C LYS A 133 11.27 8.92 14.27
N THR A 134 12.19 8.98 13.32
CA THR A 134 13.08 10.13 13.14
C THR A 134 12.67 11.05 11.99
N HIS A 135 11.70 10.64 11.17
CA HIS A 135 11.29 11.40 10.00
C HIS A 135 10.66 12.75 10.39
N PRO A 136 11.24 13.91 9.98
CA PRO A 136 10.76 15.23 10.38
C PRO A 136 9.28 15.49 10.08
N ALA A 137 8.80 15.03 8.92
CA ALA A 137 7.41 15.25 8.51
C ALA A 137 6.37 14.47 9.36
N LEU A 138 6.79 13.45 10.11
CA LEU A 138 5.91 12.71 11.03
C LEU A 138 5.97 13.22 12.47
N GLN A 139 7.00 13.99 12.82
CA GLN A 139 7.19 14.51 14.19
C GLN A 139 6.00 15.30 14.73
N PRO A 140 5.29 16.14 13.95
CA PRO A 140 4.10 16.82 14.44
C PRO A 140 3.03 15.84 14.95
N PHE A 141 2.75 14.76 14.21
CA PHE A 141 1.73 13.76 14.55
C PHE A 141 2.15 12.84 15.70
N LEU A 142 3.45 12.50 15.77
CA LEU A 142 4.00 11.72 16.88
C LEU A 142 3.92 12.50 18.20
N ARG A 143 4.27 13.79 18.18
CA ARG A 143 4.23 14.64 19.38
C ARG A 143 2.81 14.96 19.85
N SER A 144 1.85 15.06 18.94
CA SER A 144 0.43 15.28 19.29
C SER A 144 -0.25 14.00 19.80
N GLY A 145 0.36 12.83 19.59
CA GLY A 145 -0.26 11.52 19.88
C GLY A 145 -1.35 11.13 18.88
N GLU A 146 -1.45 11.83 17.75
CA GLU A 146 -2.35 11.47 16.64
C GLU A 146 -1.79 10.29 15.82
N LEU A 147 -0.47 10.04 15.90
CA LEU A 147 0.24 8.92 15.30
C LEU A 147 1.03 8.12 16.35
N GLU A 148 0.86 6.80 16.34
CA GLU A 148 1.67 5.83 17.10
C GLU A 148 2.28 4.80 16.14
N LEU A 149 3.46 4.31 16.47
CA LEU A 149 4.21 3.34 15.66
C LEU A 149 4.24 1.99 16.37
N ALA A 150 4.02 0.89 15.64
CA ALA A 150 4.10 -0.45 16.22
C ALA A 150 4.74 -1.47 15.28
N CYS A 151 5.47 -2.42 15.88
CA CYS A 151 5.85 -3.64 15.18
C CYS A 151 4.73 -4.65 15.40
N PHE A 152 4.05 -5.06 14.33
CA PHE A 152 2.84 -5.87 14.46
C PHE A 152 2.67 -6.84 13.28
N ASN A 153 2.60 -8.13 13.60
CA ASN A 153 2.26 -9.18 12.65
C ASN A 153 0.79 -9.60 12.80
N PRO A 154 -0.12 -9.18 11.89
CA PRO A 154 -1.53 -9.53 12.01
C PRO A 154 -1.82 -11.03 11.82
N LEU A 155 -0.83 -11.84 11.39
CA LEU A 155 -0.98 -13.29 11.26
C LEU A 155 -0.83 -14.03 12.59
N THR A 156 -0.03 -13.49 13.52
CA THR A 156 0.39 -14.21 14.74
C THR A 156 0.14 -13.43 16.02
N ASP A 157 0.17 -12.10 15.95
CA ASP A 157 0.20 -11.27 17.15
C ASP A 157 -1.22 -10.97 17.63
N HIS A 158 -1.49 -11.25 18.90
CA HIS A 158 -2.79 -11.01 19.53
C HIS A 158 -2.82 -9.72 20.37
N GLN A 159 -1.77 -8.92 20.28
CA GLN A 159 -1.61 -7.63 20.94
C GLN A 159 -0.72 -6.73 20.07
N ILE A 160 -0.85 -5.41 20.22
CA ILE A 160 -0.08 -4.43 19.45
C ILE A 160 0.83 -3.67 20.41
N SER A 161 2.14 -3.88 20.28
CA SER A 161 3.15 -3.21 21.10
C SER A 161 3.51 -1.86 20.49
N LEU A 162 3.06 -0.77 21.12
CA LEU A 162 3.33 0.59 20.68
C LEU A 162 4.74 1.02 21.11
N THR A 163 5.49 1.58 20.18
CA THR A 163 6.90 1.92 20.38
C THR A 163 7.11 3.34 20.92
N SER A 164 6.27 4.31 20.53
CA SER A 164 6.39 5.70 21.00
C SER A 164 5.91 5.84 22.45
N SER A 165 4.73 5.30 22.76
CA SER A 165 4.15 5.33 24.10
C SER A 165 4.64 4.21 25.04
N GLY A 166 5.26 3.14 24.51
CA GLY A 166 5.66 1.96 25.29
C GLY A 166 4.47 1.12 25.82
N THR A 167 3.25 1.42 25.37
CA THR A 167 2.03 0.73 25.80
C THR A 167 1.75 -0.49 24.92
N THR A 168 1.16 -1.54 25.48
CA THR A 168 0.67 -2.69 24.69
C THR A 168 -0.84 -2.63 24.63
N LEU A 169 -1.39 -2.54 23.42
CA LEU A 169 -2.84 -2.63 23.19
C LEU A 169 -3.26 -4.09 23.12
N THR A 170 -4.23 -4.45 23.95
CA THR A 170 -4.90 -5.74 23.92
C THR A 170 -6.31 -5.58 23.38
N ARG A 171 -7.01 -6.70 23.20
CA ARG A 171 -8.44 -6.71 22.86
C ARG A 171 -9.32 -5.87 23.80
N GLN A 172 -8.92 -5.67 25.05
CA GLN A 172 -9.71 -4.88 26.02
C GLN A 172 -9.58 -3.36 25.77
N ASP A 173 -8.48 -2.94 25.16
CA ASP A 173 -8.16 -1.53 24.89
C ASP A 173 -8.80 -1.00 23.60
N ILE A 174 -9.40 -1.90 22.80
CA ILE A 174 -10.07 -1.59 21.53
C ILE A 174 -11.59 -1.77 21.71
N ALA A 175 -12.25 -0.84 22.40
CA ALA A 175 -13.71 -0.89 22.60
C ALA A 175 -14.51 -0.30 21.42
N ASN A 176 -13.95 0.71 20.75
CA ASN A 176 -14.53 1.28 19.53
C ASN A 176 -14.18 0.41 18.31
N PRO A 177 -14.97 0.46 17.22
CA PRO A 177 -14.64 -0.27 16.00
C PRO A 177 -13.23 0.05 15.50
N LEU A 178 -12.49 -1.00 15.14
CA LEU A 178 -11.15 -0.86 14.56
C LEU A 178 -11.27 -0.55 13.08
N ILE A 179 -10.68 0.55 12.64
CA ILE A 179 -10.54 0.87 11.22
C ILE A 179 -9.19 0.30 10.78
N VAL A 180 -9.16 -0.45 9.68
CA VAL A 180 -7.94 -1.10 9.20
C VAL A 180 -7.70 -0.73 7.74
N LEU A 181 -6.47 -0.35 7.41
CA LEU A 181 -6.03 -0.01 6.06
C LEU A 181 -4.95 -1.01 5.63
N GLY A 182 -5.11 -1.67 4.49
CA GLY A 182 -4.13 -2.63 3.96
C GLY A 182 -4.04 -2.54 2.44
N ASN A 183 -3.05 -1.79 1.95
CA ASN A 183 -2.82 -1.55 0.52
C ASN A 183 -1.52 -2.23 0.09
N TYR A 184 -1.52 -2.98 -1.02
CA TYR A 184 -0.36 -3.79 -1.41
C TYR A 184 0.16 -4.65 -0.25
N PHE A 185 -0.80 -5.21 0.49
CA PHE A 185 -0.55 -5.96 1.70
C PHE A 185 -0.90 -7.42 1.50
N PHE A 186 -2.09 -7.70 0.93
CA PHE A 186 -2.57 -9.07 0.79
C PHE A 186 -1.86 -9.84 -0.33
N ASP A 187 -1.34 -9.15 -1.36
CA ASP A 187 -0.56 -9.76 -2.45
C ASP A 187 0.77 -10.37 -1.98
N SER A 188 1.21 -9.98 -0.78
CA SER A 188 2.47 -10.32 -0.14
C SER A 188 2.30 -11.30 1.04
N LEU A 189 1.09 -11.84 1.22
CA LEU A 189 0.79 -12.82 2.27
C LEU A 189 0.73 -14.26 1.75
N PRO A 190 0.94 -15.25 2.63
CA PRO A 190 0.89 -16.66 2.25
C PRO A 190 -0.40 -17.09 1.56
N ASN A 191 -0.25 -17.77 0.42
CA ASN A 191 -1.33 -18.39 -0.34
C ASN A 191 -1.14 -19.91 -0.39
N ASP A 192 -2.25 -20.66 -0.49
CA ASP A 192 -2.23 -22.00 -1.05
C ASP A 192 -2.77 -21.99 -2.48
N VAL A 193 -2.41 -23.01 -3.25
CA VAL A 193 -2.88 -23.18 -4.61
C VAL A 193 -3.65 -24.49 -4.69
N PHE A 194 -4.85 -24.42 -5.25
CA PHE A 194 -5.65 -25.59 -5.60
C PHE A 194 -5.92 -25.59 -7.09
N SER A 195 -6.07 -26.78 -7.63
CA SER A 195 -6.58 -27.00 -8.98
C SER A 195 -7.79 -27.92 -8.94
N ILE A 196 -8.68 -27.71 -9.89
CA ILE A 196 -9.81 -28.58 -10.15
C ILE A 196 -9.60 -29.11 -11.56
N HIS A 197 -9.65 -30.42 -11.73
CA HIS A 197 -9.48 -31.09 -13.02
C HIS A 197 -10.61 -32.09 -13.21
N GLY A 198 -11.49 -31.86 -14.19
CA GLY A 198 -12.69 -32.68 -14.40
C GLY A 198 -13.53 -32.86 -13.13
N GLY A 199 -13.63 -31.83 -12.28
CA GLY A 199 -14.36 -31.90 -11.01
C GLY A 199 -13.64 -32.61 -9.86
N ILE A 200 -12.34 -32.92 -10.01
CA ILE A 200 -11.50 -33.48 -8.94
C ILE A 200 -10.63 -32.38 -8.33
N LEU A 201 -10.68 -32.22 -7.01
CA LEU A 201 -9.89 -31.23 -6.28
C LEU A 201 -8.47 -31.74 -5.97
N CYS A 202 -7.48 -30.94 -6.33
CA CYS A 202 -6.07 -31.15 -6.04
C CYS A 202 -5.49 -29.94 -5.29
N GLU A 203 -4.56 -30.22 -4.38
CA GLU A 203 -3.62 -29.21 -3.89
C GLU A 203 -2.40 -29.18 -4.80
N GLU A 204 -1.94 -27.99 -5.15
CA GLU A 204 -0.72 -27.79 -5.95
C GLU A 204 0.47 -27.54 -5.04
N LEU A 205 1.34 -28.54 -4.91
CA LEU A 205 2.52 -28.50 -4.06
C LEU A 205 3.69 -27.84 -4.81
N VAL A 206 4.34 -26.87 -4.18
CA VAL A 206 5.46 -26.12 -4.75
C VAL A 206 6.80 -26.82 -4.50
N SER A 207 7.67 -26.81 -5.50
CA SER A 207 9.09 -27.16 -5.38
C SER A 207 9.94 -26.03 -5.93
N LEU A 208 11.05 -25.74 -5.26
CA LEU A 208 11.99 -24.68 -5.59
C LEU A 208 13.34 -25.27 -5.94
N LYS A 209 13.89 -24.84 -7.06
CA LYS A 209 15.26 -25.16 -7.47
C LYS A 209 16.03 -23.90 -7.82
N THR A 210 17.36 -23.99 -7.82
CA THR A 210 18.24 -22.92 -8.26
C THR A 210 19.40 -23.49 -9.06
N ARG A 211 19.94 -22.73 -10.01
CA ARG A 211 21.23 -23.05 -10.64
C ARG A 211 22.39 -22.25 -10.06
N LYS A 212 22.10 -21.33 -9.14
CA LYS A 212 23.13 -20.63 -8.36
C LYS A 212 23.59 -21.50 -7.20
N PRO A 213 24.90 -21.50 -6.87
CA PRO A 213 25.40 -22.17 -5.67
C PRO A 213 24.62 -21.75 -4.43
N LEU A 214 24.16 -22.72 -3.65
CA LEU A 214 23.53 -22.43 -2.37
C LEU A 214 24.57 -21.88 -1.38
N LEU A 215 24.20 -20.78 -0.73
CA LEU A 215 24.89 -20.27 0.47
C LEU A 215 24.12 -20.76 1.70
N ASP A 216 24.83 -21.08 2.78
CA ASP A 216 24.22 -21.37 4.07
C ASP A 216 24.36 -20.15 5.01
N PRO A 217 23.25 -19.55 5.51
CA PRO A 217 21.85 -19.84 5.20
C PRO A 217 21.36 -19.20 3.88
N VAL A 218 20.37 -19.82 3.24
CA VAL A 218 19.73 -19.32 2.00
C VAL A 218 19.05 -17.97 2.26
N GLY A 219 19.58 -16.92 1.63
CA GLY A 219 19.12 -15.53 1.80
C GLY A 219 18.23 -15.02 0.66
N PRO A 220 17.60 -13.84 0.82
CA PRO A 220 16.62 -13.30 -0.14
C PRO A 220 17.18 -13.03 -1.55
N SER A 221 18.50 -12.85 -1.69
CA SER A 221 19.18 -12.64 -2.97
C SER A 221 19.05 -13.78 -3.97
N ILE A 222 18.58 -14.96 -3.52
CA ILE A 222 18.32 -16.12 -4.37
C ILE A 222 16.98 -16.05 -5.11
N LEU A 223 16.02 -15.23 -4.64
CA LEU A 223 14.67 -15.16 -5.18
C LEU A 223 14.62 -14.97 -6.72
N PRO A 224 15.39 -14.04 -7.33
CA PRO A 224 15.41 -13.87 -8.78
C PRO A 224 15.88 -15.09 -9.58
N SER A 225 16.56 -16.05 -8.93
CA SER A 225 17.12 -17.25 -9.57
C SER A 225 16.35 -18.53 -9.29
N LEU A 226 15.23 -18.44 -8.57
CA LEU A 226 14.42 -19.62 -8.26
C LEU A 226 13.63 -20.09 -9.48
N GLU A 227 13.78 -21.37 -9.79
CA GLU A 227 12.86 -22.11 -10.64
C GLU A 227 11.73 -22.65 -9.74
N ILE A 228 10.51 -22.17 -9.97
CA ILE A 228 9.32 -22.55 -9.21
C ILE A 228 8.51 -23.54 -10.06
N SER A 229 8.15 -24.67 -9.47
CA SER A 229 7.31 -25.68 -10.12
C SER A 229 6.22 -26.18 -9.19
N PHE A 230 5.05 -26.48 -9.74
CA PHE A 230 3.94 -27.05 -9.00
C PHE A 230 3.69 -28.49 -9.40
N ARG A 231 3.22 -29.27 -8.43
CA ARG A 231 2.80 -30.66 -8.62
C ARG A 231 1.44 -30.90 -7.96
N PRO A 232 0.43 -31.39 -8.70
CA PRO A 232 -0.86 -31.70 -8.12
C PRO A 232 -0.78 -32.91 -7.19
N ARG A 233 -1.50 -32.82 -6.08
CA ARG A 233 -1.80 -33.92 -5.15
C ARG A 233 -3.30 -33.95 -4.91
N PHE A 234 -3.92 -35.10 -5.17
CA PHE A 234 -5.32 -35.32 -4.84
C PHE A 234 -5.58 -35.11 -3.36
N ILE A 235 -6.67 -34.43 -3.05
CA ILE A 235 -7.11 -34.20 -1.67
C ILE A 235 -8.59 -34.54 -1.51
N SER A 236 -8.99 -34.79 -0.27
CA SER A 236 -10.39 -34.97 0.12
C SER A 236 -10.78 -33.90 1.13
N ALA A 237 -12.05 -33.51 1.14
CA ALA A 237 -12.58 -32.59 2.14
C ALA A 237 -12.98 -33.34 3.43
N PRO A 238 -12.86 -32.72 4.63
CA PRO A 238 -12.29 -31.40 4.87
C PRO A 238 -10.76 -31.40 4.81
N TYR A 239 -10.20 -30.36 4.18
CA TYR A 239 -8.75 -30.16 4.05
C TYR A 239 -8.19 -29.28 5.19
N TYR A 240 -8.88 -28.18 5.51
CA TYR A 240 -8.49 -27.26 6.59
C TYR A 240 -9.13 -27.65 7.93
N HIS A 241 -8.53 -27.25 9.06
CA HIS A 241 -9.24 -27.30 10.35
C HIS A 241 -10.39 -26.28 10.41
N ASN A 242 -10.25 -25.13 9.75
CA ASN A 242 -11.28 -24.10 9.72
C ASN A 242 -12.41 -24.45 8.73
N GLN A 243 -13.63 -24.64 9.25
CA GLN A 243 -14.80 -25.01 8.44
C GLN A 243 -15.20 -23.96 7.40
N LYS A 244 -14.95 -22.66 7.64
CA LYS A 244 -15.25 -21.60 6.67
C LYS A 244 -14.34 -21.70 5.45
N TYR A 245 -13.07 -22.08 5.64
CA TYR A 245 -12.12 -22.27 4.53
C TYR A 245 -12.51 -23.48 3.68
N ASN A 246 -12.92 -24.59 4.32
CA ASN A 246 -13.47 -25.74 3.60
C ASN A 246 -14.79 -25.44 2.88
N ARG A 247 -15.57 -24.46 3.34
CA ARG A 247 -16.78 -24.02 2.63
C ARG A 247 -16.42 -23.28 1.35
N LEU A 248 -15.36 -22.45 1.37
CA LEU A 248 -14.83 -21.81 0.17
C LEU A 248 -14.31 -22.83 -0.84
N LEU A 249 -13.50 -23.81 -0.41
CA LEU A 249 -13.04 -24.89 -1.30
C LEU A 249 -14.20 -25.64 -1.96
N ARG A 250 -15.23 -25.99 -1.18
CA ARG A 250 -16.43 -26.65 -1.73
C ARG A 250 -17.20 -25.77 -2.69
N GLN A 251 -17.26 -24.46 -2.44
CA GLN A 251 -17.90 -23.51 -3.35
C GLN A 251 -17.18 -23.49 -4.70
N TYR A 252 -15.84 -23.47 -4.71
CA TYR A 252 -15.06 -23.50 -5.95
C TYR A 252 -15.20 -24.84 -6.68
N LEU A 253 -15.12 -25.97 -5.95
CA LEU A 253 -15.32 -27.30 -6.51
C LEU A 253 -16.72 -27.46 -7.15
N ALA A 254 -17.74 -26.84 -6.58
CA ALA A 254 -19.09 -26.86 -7.13
C ALA A 254 -19.27 -25.90 -8.32
N ALA A 255 -18.46 -24.85 -8.41
CA ALA A 255 -18.57 -23.80 -9.42
C ALA A 255 -17.80 -24.13 -10.70
N PHE A 256 -16.67 -24.84 -10.61
CA PHE A 256 -15.72 -25.00 -11.71
C PHE A 256 -15.49 -26.47 -12.06
N SER A 257 -15.47 -26.79 -13.36
CA SER A 257 -15.01 -28.11 -13.84
C SER A 257 -13.48 -28.19 -13.90
N ASP A 258 -12.86 -27.12 -14.40
CA ASP A 258 -11.42 -26.99 -14.61
C ASP A 258 -10.99 -25.56 -14.31
N SER A 259 -10.14 -25.39 -13.29
CA SER A 259 -9.56 -24.09 -12.94
C SER A 259 -8.47 -24.22 -11.88
N TYR A 260 -7.61 -23.21 -11.78
CA TYR A 260 -6.77 -22.98 -10.60
C TYR A 260 -7.39 -21.92 -9.69
N VAL A 261 -7.24 -22.09 -8.39
CA VAL A 261 -7.75 -21.16 -7.39
C VAL A 261 -6.69 -20.92 -6.31
N LEU A 262 -6.40 -19.64 -6.09
CA LEU A 262 -5.62 -19.20 -4.92
C LEU A 262 -6.51 -19.18 -3.68
N MET A 263 -6.07 -19.84 -2.62
CA MET A 263 -6.65 -19.69 -1.29
C MET A 263 -5.77 -18.75 -0.47
N PRO A 264 -6.22 -17.51 -0.19
CA PRO A 264 -5.38 -16.49 0.44
C PRO A 264 -5.34 -16.68 1.96
N ILE A 265 -4.74 -17.78 2.41
CA ILE A 265 -4.76 -18.21 3.83
C ILE A 265 -4.18 -17.16 4.75
N GLY A 266 -3.07 -16.49 4.39
CA GLY A 266 -2.51 -15.40 5.17
C GLY A 266 -3.52 -14.25 5.35
N ALA A 267 -4.17 -13.81 4.29
CA ALA A 267 -5.18 -12.76 4.37
C ALA A 267 -6.42 -13.18 5.18
N LEU A 268 -6.86 -14.44 5.07
CA LEU A 268 -7.97 -14.98 5.85
C LEU A 268 -7.64 -15.05 7.35
N GLU A 269 -6.42 -15.47 7.70
CA GLU A 269 -5.93 -15.50 9.08
C GLU A 269 -5.78 -14.08 9.65
N CYS A 270 -5.27 -13.14 8.86
CA CYS A 270 -5.22 -11.71 9.19
C CYS A 270 -6.61 -11.17 9.56
N LEU A 271 -7.60 -11.35 8.67
CA LEU A 271 -8.98 -10.91 8.93
C LEU A 271 -9.56 -11.56 10.19
N ARG A 272 -9.31 -12.86 10.41
CA ARG A 272 -9.78 -13.57 11.60
C ARG A 272 -9.19 -13.00 12.88
N ASN A 273 -7.88 -12.75 12.90
CA ASN A 273 -7.17 -12.23 14.07
C ASN A 273 -7.60 -10.80 14.39
N LEU A 274 -7.66 -9.92 13.38
CA LEU A 274 -8.11 -8.54 13.55
C LEU A 274 -9.57 -8.45 13.97
N LEU A 275 -10.44 -9.34 13.46
CA LEU A 275 -11.83 -9.40 13.91
C LEU A 275 -11.93 -9.82 15.40
N TRP A 276 -11.07 -10.73 15.85
CA TRP A 276 -10.98 -11.09 17.27
C TRP A 276 -10.50 -9.90 18.12
N LEU A 277 -9.43 -9.24 17.70
CA LEU A 277 -8.81 -8.12 18.39
C LEU A 277 -9.77 -6.91 18.50
N SER A 278 -10.52 -6.64 17.44
CA SER A 278 -11.53 -5.58 17.36
C SER A 278 -12.89 -5.93 17.99
N ARG A 279 -12.98 -7.06 18.72
CA ARG A 279 -14.20 -7.52 19.39
C ARG A 279 -15.40 -7.66 18.43
N GLY A 280 -15.13 -8.02 17.18
CA GLY A 280 -16.14 -8.22 16.15
C GLY A 280 -16.61 -6.94 15.43
N LYS A 281 -15.99 -5.78 15.70
CA LYS A 281 -16.36 -4.49 15.10
C LYS A 281 -15.19 -3.92 14.32
N MET A 282 -15.22 -4.07 13.00
CA MET A 282 -14.09 -3.72 12.15
C MET A 282 -14.56 -3.11 10.84
N TYR A 283 -13.88 -2.07 10.38
CA TYR A 283 -14.01 -1.50 9.05
C TYR A 283 -12.67 -1.59 8.33
N PHE A 284 -12.53 -2.58 7.45
CA PHE A 284 -11.29 -2.83 6.71
C PHE A 284 -11.39 -2.20 5.32
N LEU A 285 -10.37 -1.47 4.88
CA LEU A 285 -10.17 -0.95 3.53
C LEU A 285 -8.92 -1.57 2.92
N SER A 286 -9.02 -2.06 1.70
CA SER A 286 -7.92 -2.72 1.00
C SER A 286 -7.88 -2.35 -0.48
N ALA A 287 -6.67 -2.23 -1.02
CA ALA A 287 -6.42 -2.05 -2.44
C ALA A 287 -5.24 -2.90 -2.88
N ASP A 288 -5.50 -3.89 -3.74
CA ASP A 288 -4.48 -4.80 -4.28
C ASP A 288 -4.86 -5.24 -5.70
N LYS A 289 -3.90 -5.80 -6.45
CA LYS A 289 -4.21 -6.50 -7.69
C LYS A 289 -4.85 -7.84 -7.37
N GLY A 290 -5.94 -8.18 -8.03
CA GLY A 290 -6.60 -9.45 -7.75
C GLY A 290 -7.93 -9.64 -8.48
N ASP A 291 -8.55 -10.78 -8.20
CA ASP A 291 -9.81 -11.19 -8.81
C ASP A 291 -10.91 -11.22 -7.72
N PHE A 292 -12.03 -10.55 -7.98
CA PHE A 292 -13.10 -10.36 -6.99
C PHE A 292 -14.43 -11.01 -7.37
N GLN A 293 -14.63 -11.33 -8.65
CA GLN A 293 -15.83 -12.00 -9.15
C GLN A 293 -15.61 -13.51 -9.27
N LEU A 294 -16.61 -14.31 -8.89
CA LEU A 294 -16.50 -15.77 -8.93
C LEU A 294 -16.28 -16.31 -10.35
N ASN A 295 -16.95 -15.73 -11.34
CA ASN A 295 -16.83 -16.08 -12.76
C ASN A 295 -15.44 -15.78 -13.33
N ALA A 296 -14.74 -14.75 -12.85
CA ALA A 296 -13.38 -14.44 -13.26
C ALA A 296 -12.36 -15.52 -12.83
N LEU A 297 -12.74 -16.37 -11.87
CA LEU A 297 -11.92 -17.49 -11.40
C LEU A 297 -12.15 -18.79 -12.17
N GLN A 298 -13.02 -18.82 -13.18
CA GLN A 298 -13.26 -20.01 -14.00
C GLN A 298 -12.18 -20.16 -15.07
N GLY A 299 -11.65 -21.37 -15.25
CA GLY A 299 -10.71 -21.68 -16.33
C GLY A 299 -9.36 -20.96 -16.20
N LEU A 300 -9.00 -20.51 -15.01
CA LEU A 300 -7.69 -19.92 -14.77
C LEU A 300 -6.60 -20.96 -14.94
N ASN A 301 -5.48 -20.52 -15.50
CA ASN A 301 -4.25 -21.31 -15.59
C ASN A 301 -3.51 -21.34 -14.24
N GLN A 302 -2.48 -22.18 -14.16
CA GLN A 302 -1.58 -22.22 -13.01
C GLN A 302 -1.10 -20.81 -12.64
N PRO A 303 -1.21 -20.40 -11.35
CA PRO A 303 -0.93 -19.03 -10.95
C PRO A 303 0.55 -18.70 -11.10
N GLU A 304 0.83 -17.45 -11.47
CA GLU A 304 2.17 -16.89 -11.47
C GLU A 304 2.54 -16.33 -10.09
N ILE A 305 3.77 -16.59 -9.66
CA ILE A 305 4.40 -15.90 -8.53
C ILE A 305 5.34 -14.85 -9.12
N SER A 306 4.94 -13.58 -9.11
CA SER A 306 5.74 -12.51 -9.69
C SER A 306 6.94 -12.20 -8.78
N LEU A 307 8.14 -12.18 -9.36
CA LEU A 307 9.39 -11.86 -8.69
C LEU A 307 9.79 -10.40 -8.99
N HIS A 308 9.78 -9.53 -7.99
CA HIS A 308 10.19 -8.12 -8.09
C HIS A 308 11.56 -7.94 -7.45
N GLY A 309 12.61 -8.30 -8.18
CA GLY A 309 13.94 -8.44 -7.58
C GLY A 309 13.92 -9.48 -6.46
N SER A 310 14.13 -9.04 -5.22
CA SER A 310 14.14 -9.93 -4.04
C SER A 310 12.81 -9.91 -3.26
N ALA A 311 11.71 -9.46 -3.86
CA ALA A 311 10.35 -9.57 -3.31
C ALA A 311 9.47 -10.46 -4.20
N ILE A 312 8.37 -10.97 -3.64
CA ILE A 312 7.37 -11.76 -4.37
C ILE A 312 5.99 -11.16 -4.19
N SER A 313 5.12 -11.30 -5.18
CA SER A 313 3.70 -10.92 -5.09
C SER A 313 2.82 -11.91 -5.85
N MET A 314 1.57 -12.07 -5.43
CA MET A 314 0.56 -12.89 -6.10
C MET A 314 -0.77 -12.13 -6.18
N LYS A 315 -1.57 -12.39 -7.22
CA LYS A 315 -2.93 -11.85 -7.30
C LYS A 315 -3.75 -12.23 -6.07
N VAL A 316 -4.47 -11.27 -5.50
CA VAL A 316 -5.34 -11.50 -4.34
C VAL A 316 -6.67 -12.09 -4.79
N ASN A 317 -7.06 -13.22 -4.20
CA ASN A 317 -8.42 -13.74 -4.35
C ASN A 317 -9.39 -12.96 -3.46
N TYR A 318 -9.81 -11.78 -3.93
CA TYR A 318 -10.75 -10.90 -3.26
C TYR A 318 -12.15 -11.51 -3.14
N HIS A 319 -12.52 -12.44 -4.02
CA HIS A 319 -13.76 -13.21 -3.88
C HIS A 319 -13.73 -14.03 -2.57
N ALA A 320 -12.61 -14.71 -2.27
CA ALA A 320 -12.46 -15.48 -1.03
C ALA A 320 -12.60 -14.61 0.22
N LEU A 321 -12.00 -13.42 0.24
CA LEU A 321 -12.09 -12.47 1.36
C LEU A 321 -13.52 -11.96 1.56
N ALA A 322 -14.22 -11.63 0.47
CA ALA A 322 -15.61 -11.20 0.52
C ALA A 322 -16.54 -12.34 1.00
N ALA A 323 -16.32 -13.57 0.51
CA ALA A 323 -17.09 -14.74 0.92
C ALA A 323 -16.84 -15.11 2.40
N PHE A 324 -15.59 -15.05 2.87
CA PHE A 324 -15.25 -15.23 4.29
C PHE A 324 -15.91 -14.17 5.18
N THR A 325 -15.91 -12.91 4.74
CA THR A 325 -16.56 -11.79 5.43
C THR A 325 -18.06 -12.06 5.62
N ARG A 326 -18.76 -12.43 4.55
CA ARG A 326 -20.20 -12.78 4.59
C ARG A 326 -20.48 -14.00 5.47
N GLN A 327 -19.65 -15.05 5.38
CA GLN A 327 -19.73 -16.23 6.25
C GLN A 327 -19.46 -15.92 7.73
N SER A 328 -18.85 -14.77 8.02
CA SER A 328 -18.54 -14.29 9.36
C SER A 328 -19.51 -13.21 9.85
N GLY A 329 -20.65 -13.02 9.16
CA GLY A 329 -21.69 -12.06 9.53
C GLY A 329 -21.39 -10.61 9.14
N GLY A 330 -20.30 -10.38 8.40
CA GLY A 330 -19.95 -9.07 7.85
C GLY A 330 -20.54 -8.82 6.47
N GLN A 331 -20.20 -7.66 5.92
CA GLN A 331 -20.59 -7.21 4.59
C GLN A 331 -19.34 -6.80 3.81
N ALA A 332 -19.30 -7.11 2.52
CA ALA A 332 -18.18 -6.80 1.65
C ALA A 332 -18.65 -5.97 0.45
N PHE A 333 -17.98 -4.84 0.19
CA PHE A 333 -18.17 -4.02 -1.02
C PHE A 333 -16.86 -3.97 -1.78
N GLN A 334 -16.94 -4.00 -3.10
CA GLN A 334 -15.78 -4.09 -3.98
C GLN A 334 -16.05 -3.19 -5.18
N SER A 335 -14.99 -2.56 -5.71
CA SER A 335 -15.09 -1.75 -6.93
C SER A 335 -15.60 -2.61 -8.08
N LYS A 336 -16.49 -2.06 -8.92
CA LYS A 336 -17.16 -2.82 -10.00
C LYS A 336 -16.38 -2.86 -11.30
N HIS A 337 -15.24 -2.17 -11.38
CA HIS A 337 -14.52 -1.96 -12.63
C HIS A 337 -13.09 -2.53 -12.61
N ARG A 338 -12.72 -3.09 -13.77
CA ARG A 338 -11.40 -3.53 -14.28
C ARG A 338 -10.78 -4.83 -13.75
N ASP A 339 -10.25 -5.59 -14.71
CA ASP A 339 -9.43 -6.78 -14.50
C ASP A 339 -7.91 -6.45 -14.38
N GLU A 340 -7.48 -5.25 -14.79
CA GLU A 340 -6.04 -4.86 -14.89
C GLU A 340 -5.57 -3.83 -13.84
N GLY A 341 -6.50 -3.22 -13.09
CA GLY A 341 -6.23 -2.18 -12.09
C GLY A 341 -6.18 -2.68 -10.64
N LEU A 342 -6.24 -1.75 -9.68
CA LEU A 342 -6.46 -2.11 -8.27
C LEU A 342 -7.92 -2.51 -8.04
N VAL A 343 -8.12 -3.60 -7.30
CA VAL A 343 -9.41 -3.90 -6.70
C VAL A 343 -9.49 -3.19 -5.35
N PHE A 344 -10.37 -2.20 -5.25
CA PHE A 344 -10.71 -1.61 -3.96
C PHE A 344 -11.76 -2.47 -3.29
N SER A 345 -11.52 -2.90 -2.06
CA SER A 345 -12.45 -3.68 -1.28
C SER A 345 -12.60 -3.11 0.13
N THR A 346 -13.82 -3.20 0.66
CA THR A 346 -14.06 -3.00 2.08
C THR A 346 -14.78 -4.18 2.71
N PHE A 347 -14.39 -4.50 3.95
CA PHE A 347 -14.99 -5.55 4.77
C PHE A 347 -15.45 -4.94 6.10
N LEU A 348 -16.76 -4.89 6.30
CA LEU A 348 -17.39 -4.25 7.44
C LEU A 348 -18.07 -5.29 8.36
N PHE A 349 -17.78 -5.22 9.65
CA PHE A 349 -18.28 -6.12 10.68
C PHE A 349 -18.87 -5.36 11.86
N GLY A 350 -19.91 -5.93 12.48
CA GLY A 350 -20.48 -5.37 13.72
C GLY A 350 -21.14 -4.00 13.57
N ALA A 351 -21.56 -3.64 12.35
CA ALA A 351 -22.19 -2.36 12.03
C ALA A 351 -23.72 -2.42 12.09
N SER A 352 -24.35 -1.29 12.44
CA SER A 352 -25.80 -1.12 12.30
C SER A 352 -26.22 -1.04 10.84
N ALA A 353 -27.52 -1.25 10.54
CA ALA A 353 -28.04 -1.15 9.18
C ALA A 353 -27.81 0.24 8.55
N ASN A 354 -27.96 1.31 9.35
CA ASN A 354 -27.73 2.68 8.91
C ASN A 354 -26.25 2.91 8.57
N LEU A 355 -25.35 2.49 9.46
CA LEU A 355 -23.89 2.61 9.23
C LEU A 355 -23.46 1.83 7.99
N LEU A 356 -24.03 0.64 7.79
CA LEU A 356 -23.80 -0.16 6.59
C LEU A 356 -24.24 0.57 5.32
N GLN A 357 -25.40 1.22 5.34
CA GLN A 357 -25.95 1.95 4.20
C GLN A 357 -25.10 3.18 3.87
N SER A 358 -24.71 3.96 4.88
CA SER A 358 -23.82 5.12 4.71
C SER A 358 -22.46 4.70 4.16
N ALA A 359 -21.82 3.69 4.75
CA ALA A 359 -20.54 3.17 4.29
C ALA A 359 -20.60 2.65 2.84
N ARG A 360 -21.68 1.95 2.47
CA ARG A 360 -21.89 1.51 1.08
C ARG A 360 -22.03 2.69 0.12
N ARG A 361 -22.78 3.71 0.50
CA ARG A 361 -22.98 4.91 -0.33
C ARG A 361 -21.65 5.64 -0.52
N ALA A 362 -20.91 5.87 0.56
CA ALA A 362 -19.61 6.52 0.54
C ALA A 362 -18.63 5.73 -0.34
N PHE A 363 -18.54 4.41 -0.16
CA PHE A 363 -17.71 3.53 -0.98
C PHE A 363 -18.03 3.67 -2.48
N ASN A 364 -19.31 3.60 -2.85
CA ASN A 364 -19.72 3.75 -4.24
C ASN A 364 -19.38 5.15 -4.78
N MET A 365 -19.60 6.23 -4.02
CA MET A 365 -19.24 7.57 -4.47
C MET A 365 -17.73 7.69 -4.69
N THR A 366 -16.91 7.20 -3.75
CA THR A 366 -15.45 7.30 -3.85
C THR A 366 -14.87 6.47 -4.99
N PHE A 367 -15.24 5.21 -5.12
CA PHE A 367 -14.57 4.29 -6.07
C PHE A 367 -15.32 4.04 -7.37
N GLU A 368 -16.62 4.34 -7.46
CA GLU A 368 -17.39 4.16 -8.70
C GLU A 368 -17.55 5.45 -9.49
N THR A 369 -17.29 6.61 -8.89
CA THR A 369 -17.47 7.92 -9.57
C THR A 369 -16.18 8.73 -9.69
N ALA A 370 -15.28 8.64 -8.73
CA ALA A 370 -14.04 9.42 -8.66
C ALA A 370 -12.85 8.55 -8.22
N SER A 371 -12.69 7.38 -8.84
CA SER A 371 -11.69 6.39 -8.43
C SER A 371 -10.26 6.91 -8.54
N PRO A 372 -9.41 6.71 -7.52
CA PRO A 372 -7.97 6.96 -7.63
C PRO A 372 -7.29 6.16 -8.75
N ASP A 373 -7.78 4.96 -9.06
CA ASP A 373 -7.25 4.14 -10.16
C ASP A 373 -7.65 4.71 -11.54
N ASP A 374 -8.85 5.28 -11.68
CA ASP A 374 -9.24 5.98 -12.90
C ASP A 374 -8.42 7.24 -13.12
N PHE A 375 -8.15 8.00 -12.05
CA PHE A 375 -7.22 9.11 -12.12
C PHE A 375 -5.83 8.66 -12.56
N PHE A 376 -5.34 7.52 -12.05
CA PHE A 376 -4.04 6.98 -12.45
C PHE A 376 -3.98 6.62 -13.95
N VAL A 377 -5.05 6.03 -14.49
CA VAL A 377 -5.14 5.74 -15.93
C VAL A 377 -5.17 7.03 -16.75
N TRP A 378 -5.96 8.03 -16.35
CA TRP A 378 -6.00 9.34 -17.01
C TRP A 378 -4.65 10.06 -16.94
N LYS A 379 -3.98 10.03 -15.77
CA LYS A 379 -2.63 10.58 -15.59
C LYS A 379 -1.66 9.98 -16.61
N LYS A 380 -1.63 8.65 -16.73
CA LYS A 380 -0.75 7.96 -17.70
C LYS A 380 -1.04 8.36 -19.14
N ALA A 381 -2.32 8.51 -19.49
CA ALA A 381 -2.71 8.93 -20.84
C ALA A 381 -2.27 10.38 -21.15
N LEU A 382 -2.34 11.29 -20.17
CA LEU A 382 -1.98 12.69 -20.33
C LEU A 382 -0.48 12.97 -20.25
N GLN A 383 0.28 12.13 -19.53
CA GLN A 383 1.70 12.35 -19.24
C GLN A 383 2.58 12.65 -20.47
N PRO A 384 2.44 11.95 -21.63
CA PRO A 384 3.22 12.26 -22.82
C PRO A 384 2.95 13.64 -23.43
N TYR A 385 1.83 14.27 -23.07
CA TYR A 385 1.35 15.52 -23.65
C TYR A 385 1.49 16.74 -22.72
N TYR A 386 2.09 16.58 -21.53
CA TYR A 386 2.21 17.68 -20.56
C TYR A 386 2.82 18.96 -21.16
N SER A 387 3.83 18.84 -22.02
CA SER A 387 4.49 19.99 -22.67
C SER A 387 3.59 20.80 -23.60
N GLN A 388 2.44 20.25 -23.99
CA GLN A 388 1.46 20.89 -24.87
C GLN A 388 0.31 21.53 -24.09
N LEU A 389 0.24 21.31 -22.77
CA LEU A 389 -0.87 21.78 -21.96
C LEU A 389 -0.69 23.26 -21.60
N PRO A 390 -1.74 24.10 -21.76
CA PRO A 390 -1.75 25.46 -21.24
C PRO A 390 -1.70 25.46 -19.70
N LEU A 391 -1.28 26.58 -19.12
CA LEU A 391 -1.11 26.74 -17.68
C LEU A 391 -2.35 26.30 -16.88
N GLU A 392 -3.55 26.67 -17.33
CA GLU A 392 -4.80 26.33 -16.63
C GLU A 392 -5.02 24.81 -16.53
N GLN A 393 -4.62 24.07 -17.57
CA GLN A 393 -4.74 22.61 -17.61
C GLN A 393 -3.67 21.94 -16.72
N LEU A 394 -2.44 22.43 -16.72
CA LEU A 394 -1.41 21.96 -15.79
C LEU A 394 -1.83 22.16 -14.33
N LEU A 395 -2.32 23.36 -13.99
CA LEU A 395 -2.82 23.65 -12.65
C LEU A 395 -4.06 22.82 -12.30
N ALA A 396 -4.91 22.48 -13.29
CA ALA A 396 -6.06 21.59 -13.08
C ALA A 396 -5.61 20.16 -12.75
N ILE A 397 -4.62 19.62 -13.45
CA ILE A 397 -4.07 18.30 -13.15
C ILE A 397 -3.48 18.27 -11.75
N LEU A 398 -2.73 19.31 -11.34
CA LEU A 398 -2.22 19.42 -9.97
C LEU A 398 -3.34 19.46 -8.92
N ARG A 399 -4.44 20.18 -9.16
CA ARG A 399 -5.58 20.17 -8.22
C ARG A 399 -6.25 18.80 -8.14
N LEU A 400 -6.50 18.17 -9.29
CA LEU A 400 -7.15 16.85 -9.37
C LEU A 400 -6.32 15.75 -8.73
N SER A 401 -4.99 15.88 -8.73
CA SER A 401 -4.08 14.94 -8.08
C SER A 401 -3.90 15.16 -6.58
N GLY A 402 -4.59 16.15 -5.99
CA GLY A 402 -4.35 16.56 -4.62
C GLY A 402 -2.96 17.17 -4.43
N TYR A 403 -2.48 17.92 -5.43
CA TYR A 403 -1.17 18.56 -5.48
C TYR A 403 0.00 17.58 -5.35
N ASP A 404 -0.08 16.47 -6.10
CA ASP A 404 0.90 15.38 -6.10
C ASP A 404 2.33 15.86 -6.40
N PRO A 405 3.28 15.70 -5.45
CA PRO A 405 4.67 16.07 -5.65
C PRO A 405 5.36 15.39 -6.84
N GLN A 406 4.97 14.16 -7.20
CA GLN A 406 5.52 13.48 -8.37
C GLN A 406 5.06 14.18 -9.66
N ILE A 407 3.77 14.49 -9.78
CA ILE A 407 3.23 15.18 -10.96
C ILE A 407 3.81 16.59 -11.07
N PHE A 408 3.97 17.30 -9.95
CA PHE A 408 4.68 18.57 -9.93
C PHE A 408 6.12 18.41 -10.42
N GLY A 409 6.87 17.41 -9.94
CA GLY A 409 8.22 17.12 -10.42
C GLY A 409 8.28 16.85 -11.94
N GLU A 410 7.29 16.15 -12.50
CA GLU A 410 7.18 15.89 -13.93
C GLU A 410 6.88 17.17 -14.75
N THR A 411 6.22 18.17 -14.15
CA THR A 411 5.72 19.39 -14.84
C THR A 411 6.43 20.70 -14.44
N PHE A 412 7.39 20.66 -13.51
CA PHE A 412 7.96 21.87 -12.91
C PHE A 412 8.59 22.83 -13.94
N HIS A 413 9.24 22.27 -14.96
CA HIS A 413 9.94 23.06 -15.99
C HIS A 413 8.95 23.92 -16.78
N LEU A 414 7.75 23.39 -17.06
CA LEU A 414 6.67 24.12 -17.70
C LEU A 414 6.12 25.22 -16.80
N LEU A 415 5.90 24.94 -15.51
CA LEU A 415 5.45 25.94 -14.54
C LEU A 415 6.45 27.09 -14.41
N LEU A 416 7.74 26.79 -14.47
CA LEU A 416 8.80 27.80 -14.44
C LEU A 416 8.82 28.66 -15.72
N GLU A 417 8.57 28.06 -16.89
CA GLU A 417 8.43 28.79 -18.15
C GLU A 417 7.22 29.73 -18.11
N TYR A 418 6.06 29.22 -17.71
CA TYR A 418 4.85 30.03 -17.55
C TYR A 418 5.03 31.16 -16.54
N ALA A 419 5.78 30.94 -15.45
CA ALA A 419 6.06 31.97 -14.45
C ALA A 419 6.77 33.21 -15.04
N GLN A 420 7.50 33.09 -16.16
CA GLN A 420 8.18 34.22 -16.79
C GLN A 420 7.22 35.18 -17.50
N THR A 421 6.15 34.65 -18.12
CA THR A 421 5.22 35.40 -18.96
C THR A 421 3.83 35.59 -18.34
N ALA A 422 3.55 34.87 -17.25
CA ALA A 422 2.28 34.93 -16.52
C ALA A 422 1.96 36.33 -15.97
N ASP A 423 0.67 36.68 -15.99
CA ASP A 423 0.18 37.87 -15.30
C ASP A 423 0.26 37.72 -13.77
N PRO A 424 0.10 38.82 -12.98
CA PRO A 424 0.21 38.74 -11.52
C PRO A 424 -0.73 37.71 -10.86
N ARG A 425 -1.93 37.52 -11.39
CA ARG A 425 -2.92 36.59 -10.84
C ARG A 425 -2.54 35.14 -11.16
N GLN A 426 -2.08 34.87 -12.36
CA GLN A 426 -1.56 33.56 -12.76
C GLN A 426 -0.31 33.19 -11.93
N LYS A 427 0.58 34.15 -11.66
CA LYS A 427 1.72 33.96 -10.74
C LYS A 427 1.28 33.54 -9.34
N ASP A 428 0.21 34.13 -8.81
CA ASP A 428 -0.36 33.71 -7.52
C ASP A 428 -0.93 32.29 -7.55
N TRP A 429 -1.56 31.88 -8.65
CA TRP A 429 -2.05 30.51 -8.80
C TRP A 429 -0.92 29.47 -8.84
N ILE A 430 0.17 29.77 -9.55
CA ILE A 430 1.37 28.92 -9.58
C ILE A 430 1.99 28.84 -8.18
N ALA A 431 2.13 29.98 -7.50
CA ALA A 431 2.69 30.03 -6.15
C ALA A 431 1.84 29.21 -5.16
N GLU A 432 0.51 29.29 -5.23
CA GLU A 432 -0.36 28.51 -4.36
C GLU A 432 -0.24 27.00 -4.62
N ALA A 433 -0.20 26.58 -5.89
CA ALA A 433 0.04 25.18 -6.22
C ALA A 433 1.39 24.68 -5.67
N ALA A 434 2.45 25.48 -5.82
CA ALA A 434 3.77 25.15 -5.28
C ALA A 434 3.79 25.07 -3.75
N ARG A 435 3.04 25.93 -3.03
CA ARG A 435 2.92 25.85 -1.57
C ARG A 435 2.23 24.56 -1.12
N ARG A 436 1.17 24.15 -1.83
CA ARG A 436 0.47 22.90 -1.53
C ARG A 436 1.36 21.68 -1.76
N VAL A 437 2.13 21.68 -2.85
CA VAL A 437 3.14 20.64 -3.14
C VAL A 437 4.22 20.61 -2.05
N PHE A 438 4.74 21.77 -1.65
CA PHE A 438 5.73 21.88 -0.58
C PHE A 438 5.23 21.24 0.73
N LEU A 439 3.98 21.52 1.12
CA LEU A 439 3.38 20.94 2.34
C LEU A 439 3.16 19.43 2.23
N LEU A 440 2.97 18.90 1.03
CA LEU A 440 2.71 17.48 0.79
C LEU A 440 3.97 16.70 0.39
N TYR A 441 5.12 17.33 0.28
CA TYR A 441 6.33 16.59 -0.10
C TYR A 441 6.88 15.79 1.08
N TYR A 442 6.81 14.46 0.97
CA TYR A 442 7.33 13.50 1.93
C TYR A 442 8.52 12.74 1.34
N PRO A 443 9.76 13.19 1.57
CA PRO A 443 10.93 12.57 0.98
C PRO A 443 11.24 11.22 1.66
N ILE A 444 11.58 10.20 0.87
CA ILE A 444 11.95 8.85 1.38
C ILE A 444 13.41 8.50 1.07
N GLY A 445 14.19 9.51 0.71
CA GLY A 445 15.57 9.36 0.25
C GLY A 445 15.67 9.09 -1.25
N GLU A 446 14.70 9.54 -2.05
CA GLU A 446 14.87 9.55 -3.51
C GLU A 446 15.98 10.54 -3.93
N ALA A 447 16.59 10.29 -5.09
CA ALA A 447 17.67 11.14 -5.60
C ALA A 447 17.20 12.57 -5.94
N LEU A 448 15.94 12.73 -6.35
CA LEU A 448 15.39 14.03 -6.70
C LEU A 448 15.01 14.80 -5.44
N ASN A 449 15.79 15.84 -5.13
CA ASN A 449 15.42 16.82 -4.11
C ASN A 449 14.41 17.84 -4.68
N LEU A 450 13.12 17.60 -4.50
CA LEU A 450 12.06 18.46 -5.04
C LEU A 450 12.03 19.88 -4.45
N TYR A 451 12.66 20.11 -3.29
CA TYR A 451 12.77 21.45 -2.71
C TYR A 451 13.57 22.40 -3.60
N LEU A 452 14.52 21.90 -4.39
CA LEU A 452 15.32 22.73 -5.29
C LEU A 452 14.47 23.28 -6.46
N PRO A 453 13.73 22.47 -7.24
CA PRO A 453 12.75 22.97 -8.20
C PRO A 453 11.72 23.93 -7.59
N LEU A 454 11.21 23.64 -6.38
CA LEU A 454 10.29 24.54 -5.68
C LEU A 454 10.93 25.90 -5.36
N ALA A 455 12.16 25.91 -4.85
CA ALA A 455 12.89 27.15 -4.56
C ALA A 455 13.07 27.99 -5.83
N ARG A 456 13.49 27.37 -6.95
CA ARG A 456 13.64 28.06 -8.24
C ARG A 456 12.33 28.70 -8.70
N LEU A 457 11.23 27.95 -8.59
CA LEU A 457 9.92 28.45 -8.95
C LEU A 457 9.50 29.62 -8.07
N PHE A 458 9.64 29.52 -6.75
CA PHE A 458 9.31 30.62 -5.84
C PHE A 458 10.14 31.88 -6.10
N LEU A 459 11.44 31.75 -6.40
CA LEU A 459 12.28 32.90 -6.76
C LEU A 459 11.81 33.56 -8.06
N SER A 460 11.47 32.78 -9.09
CA SER A 460 10.91 33.32 -10.35
C SER A 460 9.59 34.08 -10.15
N LEU A 461 8.86 33.76 -9.09
CA LEU A 461 7.60 34.39 -8.70
C LEU A 461 7.80 35.52 -7.65
N SER A 462 9.05 35.86 -7.31
CA SER A 462 9.38 36.84 -6.26
C SER A 462 8.78 36.47 -4.90
N ARG A 463 8.84 35.20 -4.52
CA ARG A 463 8.36 34.63 -3.24
C ARG A 463 9.55 34.17 -2.38
N GLN A 464 10.33 35.14 -1.91
CA GLN A 464 11.56 34.90 -1.14
C GLN A 464 11.36 34.06 0.15
N PRO A 465 10.33 34.31 0.98
CA PRO A 465 10.13 33.53 2.21
C PRO A 465 9.92 32.04 1.95
N GLU A 466 9.16 31.69 0.91
CA GLU A 466 8.90 30.31 0.50
C GLU A 466 10.15 29.64 -0.09
N ALA A 467 10.97 30.37 -0.86
CA ALA A 467 12.24 29.85 -1.36
C ALA A 467 13.23 29.54 -0.21
N GLN A 468 13.29 30.40 0.82
CA GLN A 468 14.08 30.14 2.02
C GLN A 468 13.53 28.95 2.84
N ALA A 469 12.21 28.75 2.87
CA ALA A 469 11.61 27.57 3.48
C ALA A 469 12.04 26.28 2.75
N CYS A 470 12.11 26.32 1.42
CA CYS A 470 12.64 25.21 0.62
C CYS A 470 14.10 24.90 0.94
N GLN A 471 14.96 25.90 1.16
CA GLN A 471 16.35 25.65 1.58
C GLN A 471 16.42 25.01 2.97
N ARG A 472 15.64 25.49 3.94
CA ARG A 472 15.60 24.88 5.28
C ARG A 472 15.17 23.42 5.22
N ALA A 473 14.08 23.13 4.50
CA ALA A 473 13.59 21.77 4.33
C ALA A 473 14.60 20.90 3.55
N SER A 474 15.18 21.41 2.46
CA SER A 474 16.24 20.72 1.72
C SER A 474 17.40 20.35 2.63
N ARG A 475 17.85 21.27 3.50
CA ARG A 475 18.95 21.01 4.43
C ARG A 475 18.58 19.97 5.48
N GLU A 476 17.35 19.98 5.96
CA GLU A 476 16.84 19.03 6.96
C GLU A 476 16.73 17.60 6.37
N PHE A 477 16.21 17.45 5.15
CA PHE A 477 15.95 16.14 4.55
C PHE A 477 17.11 15.58 3.71
N PHE A 478 17.88 16.44 3.04
CA PHE A 478 18.93 16.05 2.09
C PHE A 478 20.34 16.51 2.50
N GLY A 479 20.46 17.28 3.58
CA GLY A 479 21.72 17.88 3.99
C GLY A 479 22.11 19.13 3.18
N PRO A 480 23.30 19.70 3.43
CA PRO A 480 23.79 20.90 2.74
C PRO A 480 23.87 20.69 1.22
N SER A 481 23.48 21.71 0.44
CA SER A 481 23.51 21.66 -1.02
C SER A 481 24.10 22.96 -1.56
N THR A 482 25.29 22.89 -2.15
CA THR A 482 25.95 24.02 -2.81
C THR A 482 25.07 24.62 -3.90
N GLU A 483 24.30 23.79 -4.62
CA GLU A 483 23.38 24.23 -5.66
C GLU A 483 22.23 25.06 -5.09
N MET A 484 21.63 24.63 -3.97
CA MET A 484 20.59 25.38 -3.27
C MET A 484 21.13 26.69 -2.69
N ASP A 485 22.31 26.65 -2.09
CA ASP A 485 22.93 27.83 -1.46
C ASP A 485 23.31 28.88 -2.52
N THR A 486 23.85 28.45 -3.65
CA THR A 486 24.18 29.33 -4.79
C THR A 486 22.92 29.97 -5.37
N LEU A 487 21.84 29.20 -5.50
CA LEU A 487 20.57 29.67 -6.03
C LEU A 487 20.00 30.85 -5.22
N LEU A 488 20.06 30.78 -3.90
CA LEU A 488 19.52 31.84 -3.03
C LEU A 488 20.44 33.05 -2.92
N ALA A 489 21.76 32.84 -2.96
CA ALA A 489 22.75 33.92 -2.92
C ALA A 489 22.64 34.87 -4.13
N GLN A 490 22.30 34.34 -5.31
CA GLN A 490 22.14 35.11 -6.55
C GLN A 490 20.93 36.07 -6.52
N THR A 491 20.01 35.92 -5.57
CA THR A 491 18.81 36.76 -5.45
C THR A 491 18.83 37.74 -4.28
N THR A 492 19.89 37.71 -3.46
CA THR A 492 20.13 38.67 -2.36
C THR A 492 21.10 39.81 -2.72
N ALA A 493 21.72 39.74 -3.90
CA ALA A 493 22.53 40.79 -4.50
C ALA A 493 21.71 41.51 -5.57
#